data_AF-A0A2H0L435-F1
#
_entry.id   AF-A0A2H0L435-F1
#
_cell.length_a   1.000
_cell.length_b   1.000
_cell.length_c   1.000
_cell.angle_alpha   90.00
_cell.angle_beta   90.00
_cell.angle_gamma   90.00
#
_symmetry.space_group_name_H-M   'P 1'
#
loop_
_entity.id
_entity.type
_entity.pdbx_description
1 polymer ?
#
loop_
_entity_poly.entity_id
_entity_poly.type
_entity_poly.pdbx_seq_one_letter_code
_entity_poly.pdbx_strand_id
1 'polypeptide(L)' 'MQIPKFGEKLTDQHIQLLEAVATSCRESIIKMVTNAQSGHPGGSLSMIDYLTVIYTFLINQTNDPVIVS' A
#
# COMPACT_ATOMS: atom_id res chain seq x y z
N MET A 1 14.68 -7.24 7.69
CA MET A 1 14.61 -6.27 6.58
C MET A 1 14.74 -4.88 7.18
N GLN A 2 15.59 -4.02 6.63
CA GLN A 2 15.70 -2.62 7.08
C GLN A 2 14.77 -1.74 6.24
N ILE A 3 14.17 -0.72 6.85
CA ILE A 3 13.32 0.22 6.11
C ILE A 3 14.23 1.12 5.26
N PRO A 4 13.96 1.32 3.96
CA PRO A 4 14.75 2.21 3.11
C PRO A 4 14.66 3.66 3.62
N LYS A 5 15.79 4.38 3.59
CA LYS A 5 15.78 5.82 3.89
C LYS A 5 15.30 6.61 2.68
N PHE A 6 14.86 7.83 2.92
CA PHE A 6 14.46 8.73 1.85
C PHE A 6 15.62 8.96 0.86
N GLY A 7 15.35 8.77 -0.44
CA GLY A 7 16.34 8.90 -1.51
C GLY A 7 17.15 7.62 -1.80
N GLU A 8 17.02 6.57 -0.99
CA GLU A 8 17.64 5.28 -1.29
C GLU A 8 16.81 4.48 -2.31
N LYS A 9 17.50 3.70 -3.15
CA LYS A 9 16.83 2.79 -4.08
C LYS A 9 16.23 1.61 -3.32
N LEU A 10 15.06 1.17 -3.76
CA LEU A 10 14.45 -0.05 -3.26
C LEU A 10 15.25 -1.28 -3.72
N THR A 11 15.41 -2.25 -2.82
CA THR A 11 15.98 -3.55 -3.12
C THR A 11 14.88 -4.51 -3.59
N ASP A 12 15.25 -5.62 -4.22
CA ASP A 12 14.28 -6.63 -4.64
C ASP A 12 13.46 -7.18 -3.47
N GLN A 13 14.07 -7.29 -2.28
CA GLN A 13 13.35 -7.70 -1.08
C GLN A 13 12.28 -6.67 -0.68
N HIS A 14 12.57 -5.36 -0.81
CA HIS A 14 11.57 -4.32 -0.56
C HIS A 14 10.41 -4.43 -1.55
N ILE A 15 10.70 -4.66 -2.83
CA ILE A 15 9.68 -4.83 -3.86
C ILE A 15 8.80 -6.04 -3.55
N GLN A 16 9.39 -7.19 -3.21
CA GLN A 16 8.64 -8.40 -2.83
C GLN A 16 7.71 -8.18 -1.63
N LEU A 17 8.17 -7.42 -0.62
CA LEU A 17 7.31 -7.06 0.51
C LEU A 17 6.14 -6.19 0.07
N LEU A 18 6.40 -5.15 -0.74
CA LEU A 18 5.34 -4.27 -1.25
C LEU A 18 4.33 -5.04 -2.09
N GLU A 19 4.78 -5.95 -2.96
CA GLU A 19 3.91 -6.81 -3.78
C GLU A 19 3.01 -7.70 -2.92
N ALA A 20 3.57 -8.32 -1.87
CA ALA A 20 2.81 -9.17 -0.95
C ALA A 20 1.74 -8.35 -0.20
N VAL A 21 2.10 -7.19 0.34
CA VAL A 21 1.15 -6.31 1.05
C VAL A 21 0.07 -5.80 0.09
N ALA A 22 0.45 -5.28 -1.07
CA ALA A 22 -0.49 -4.77 -2.06
C ALA A 22 -1.45 -5.87 -2.54
N THR A 23 -0.97 -7.10 -2.75
CA THR A 23 -1.81 -8.25 -3.12
C THR A 23 -2.84 -8.58 -2.04
N SER A 24 -2.42 -8.67 -0.78
CA SER A 24 -3.32 -8.90 0.35
C SER A 24 -4.37 -7.78 0.49
N CYS A 25 -3.99 -6.52 0.25
CA CYS A 25 -4.93 -5.40 0.26
C CYS A 25 -5.93 -5.47 -0.90
N ARG A 26 -5.48 -5.79 -2.12
CA ARG A 26 -6.38 -5.98 -3.28
C ARG A 26 -7.39 -7.08 -3.03
N GLU A 27 -6.96 -8.21 -2.47
CA GLU A 27 -7.86 -9.30 -2.10
C GLU A 27 -8.93 -8.83 -1.10
N SER A 28 -8.50 -8.08 -0.06
CA SER A 28 -9.40 -7.54 0.96
C SER A 28 -10.39 -6.53 0.37
N ILE A 29 -9.94 -5.63 -0.49
CA ILE A 29 -10.79 -4.65 -1.21
C ILE A 29 -11.86 -5.37 -2.02
N ILE A 30 -11.46 -6.36 -2.84
CA ILE A 30 -12.40 -7.12 -3.67
C ILE A 30 -13.42 -7.85 -2.78
N LYS A 31 -12.95 -8.57 -1.75
CA LYS A 31 -13.84 -9.26 -0.80
C LYS A 31 -14.84 -8.29 -0.15
N MET A 32 -14.37 -7.14 0.33
CA MET A 32 -15.22 -6.15 1.00
C MET A 32 -16.25 -5.54 0.06
N VAL A 33 -15.84 -5.07 -1.12
CA VAL A 33 -16.74 -4.46 -2.12
C VAL A 33 -17.75 -5.48 -2.63
N THR A 34 -17.30 -6.72 -2.91
CA THR A 34 -18.19 -7.81 -3.31
C THR A 34 -19.19 -8.13 -2.19
N ASN A 35 -18.76 -8.26 -0.93
CA ASN A 35 -19.67 -8.55 0.17
C ASN A 35 -20.67 -7.42 0.44
N ALA A 36 -20.25 -6.17 0.30
CA ALA A 36 -21.10 -5.01 0.47
C ALA A 36 -22.07 -4.79 -0.71
N GLN A 37 -21.85 -5.44 -1.86
CA GLN A 37 -22.58 -5.21 -3.11
C GLN A 37 -22.61 -3.73 -3.52
N SER A 38 -21.58 -2.99 -3.14
CA SER A 38 -21.52 -1.53 -3.28
C SER A 38 -20.08 -1.04 -3.25
N GLY A 39 -19.83 0.07 -3.93
CA GLY A 39 -18.51 0.70 -4.07
C GLY A 39 -17.85 0.45 -5.43
N HIS A 40 -16.86 1.28 -5.74
CA HIS A 40 -16.09 1.20 -6.98
C HIS A 40 -14.69 0.64 -6.70
N PRO A 41 -14.39 -0.61 -7.07
CA PRO A 41 -13.08 -1.20 -6.78
C PRO A 41 -11.97 -0.55 -7.61
N GLY A 42 -12.28 0.02 -8.79
CA GLY A 42 -11.28 0.60 -9.68
C GLY A 42 -10.45 1.72 -9.05
N GLY A 43 -11.05 2.55 -8.18
CA GLY A 43 -10.35 3.66 -7.54
C GLY A 43 -9.35 3.21 -6.46
N SER A 44 -9.74 2.24 -5.63
CA SER A 44 -8.85 1.71 -4.59
C SER A 44 -7.78 0.80 -5.17
N LEU A 45 -8.11 -0.01 -6.19
CA LEU A 45 -7.15 -0.89 -6.87
C LEU A 45 -6.09 -0.13 -7.66
N SER A 46 -6.41 1.04 -8.23
CA SER A 46 -5.45 1.86 -8.99
C SER A 46 -4.44 2.58 -8.10
N MET A 47 -4.83 2.92 -6.87
CA MET A 47 -3.97 3.65 -5.93
C MET A 47 -3.14 2.73 -5.00
N ILE A 48 -3.45 1.44 -4.93
CA ILE A 48 -2.97 0.59 -3.84
C ILE A 48 -1.45 0.47 -3.76
N ASP A 49 -0.73 0.48 -4.88
CA ASP A 49 0.73 0.40 -4.88
C ASP A 49 1.36 1.63 -4.23
N TYR A 50 0.81 2.82 -4.52
CA TYR A 50 1.24 4.08 -3.92
C TYR A 50 1.01 4.08 -2.40
N LEU A 51 -0.19 3.71 -1.96
CA LEU A 51 -0.52 3.63 -0.54
C LEU A 51 0.36 2.60 0.18
N THR A 52 0.63 1.46 -0.46
CA THR A 52 1.46 0.40 0.15
C THR A 52 2.87 0.90 0.44
N VAL A 53 3.48 1.70 -0.45
CA VAL A 53 4.79 2.32 -0.19
C VAL A 53 4.75 3.27 0.99
N ILE A 54 3.75 4.16 1.04
CA ILE A 54 3.66 5.17 2.09
C ILE A 54 3.44 4.55 3.46
N TYR A 55 2.48 3.63 3.57
CA TYR A 55 2.16 3.00 4.86
C TYR A 55 3.26 2.06 5.33
N THR A 56 3.93 1.35 4.42
CA THR A 56 4.97 0.38 4.82
C THR A 56 6.27 1.09 5.20
N PHE A 57 6.69 2.13 4.47
CA PHE A 57 8.01 2.73 4.63
C PHE A 57 8.02 4.15 5.17
N LEU A 58 7.03 5.00 4.92
CA LEU A 58 7.11 6.43 5.27
C LEU A 58 6.44 6.75 6.61
N ILE A 59 5.19 6.29 6.81
CA ILE A 59 4.42 6.63 8.02
C ILE A 59 5.11 6.12 9.29
N ASN A 60 5.68 4.92 9.25
CA ASN A 60 6.40 4.35 10.40
C ASN A 60 7.69 5.11 10.76
N GLN A 61 8.22 5.94 9.87
CA GLN A 61 9.48 6.66 10.11
C GLN A 61 9.27 8.08 10.63
N THR A 62 8.28 8.80 10.11
CA THR A 62 8.15 10.25 10.35
C THR A 62 7.14 10.59 11.43
N ASN A 63 6.20 9.69 11.73
CA ASN A 63 5.03 9.96 12.59
C ASN A 63 4.22 11.20 12.15
N ASP A 64 4.42 11.64 10.90
CA ASP A 64 3.73 12.78 10.31
C ASP A 64 2.35 12.35 9.80
N PRO A 65 1.33 13.22 9.89
CA PRO A 65 0.04 12.95 9.27
C PRO A 65 0.19 12.96 7.75
N VAL A 66 -0.09 11.82 7.12
CA VAL A 66 -0.22 11.73 5.66
C VAL A 66 -1.68 11.92 5.28
N ILE A 67 -1.94 12.93 4.46
CA ILE A 67 -3.25 13.20 3.88
C ILE A 67 -3.19 12.88 2.38
N VAL A 68 -4.00 11.92 1.94
CA VAL A 68 -4.21 11.59 0.53
C VAL A 68 -5.64 12.00 0.19
N SER A 69 -5.81 12.92 -0.76
CA SER A 69 -7.12 13.41 -1.23
C SER A 69 -7.58 12.69 -2.49
#